data_AF-A0A1F7BGH7-F1
#
_entry.id   AF-A0A1F7BGH7-F1
#
_cell.length_a   1.000
_cell.length_b   1.000
_cell.length_c   1.000
_cell.angle_alpha   90.00
_cell.angle_beta   90.00
_cell.angle_gamma   90.00
#
_symmetry.space_group_name_H-M   'P 1'
#
loop_
_entity.id
_entity.type
_entity.pdbx_description
1 polymer ?
#
loop_
_entity_poly.entity_id
_entity_poly.type
_entity_poly.pdbx_seq_one_letter_code
_entity_poly.pdbx_strand_id
1 'polypeptide(L)'
;MADDTQASASVSGGKKSDDKGITIPEEVRQKFSDVIDLILGSESMNAEERQYWVNILPIMTPDQLQQLRDILHNERKQLAAIDAKYSKEIDAIGQEQFMKQVVEERRRRREERVQKEKAMEIKEEEGAEALLEKIQEEA
;
A
#
# COMPACT_ATOMS: atom_id res chain seq x y z
N MET A 1 20.02 -49.32 -52.08
CA MET A 1 20.49 -49.08 -50.70
C MET A 1 20.39 -47.59 -50.47
N ALA A 2 19.50 -47.20 -49.53
CA ALA A 2 19.33 -45.93 -48.79
C ALA A 2 19.56 -44.62 -49.58
N ASP A 3 18.55 -43.81 -49.91
CA ASP A 3 17.58 -43.10 -49.03
C ASP A 3 18.30 -42.32 -47.92
N ASP A 4 18.59 -41.04 -48.19
CA ASP A 4 19.14 -40.12 -47.19
C ASP A 4 18.48 -38.73 -47.34
N THR A 5 17.60 -38.49 -46.36
CA THR A 5 17.41 -37.23 -45.64
C THR A 5 16.57 -36.13 -46.29
N GLN A 6 15.25 -36.24 -46.06
CA GLN A 6 14.37 -35.10 -45.85
C GLN A 6 14.83 -34.28 -44.64
N ALA A 7 15.18 -33.01 -44.87
CA ALA A 7 15.34 -32.02 -43.83
C ALA A 7 13.97 -31.66 -43.23
N SER A 8 13.64 -32.26 -42.10
CA SER A 8 12.51 -31.85 -41.25
C SER A 8 12.86 -30.53 -40.57
N ALA A 9 12.21 -29.44 -41.01
CA ALA A 9 12.21 -28.18 -40.29
C ALA A 9 11.56 -28.37 -38.92
N SER A 10 12.36 -28.34 -37.86
CA SER A 10 11.89 -28.25 -36.48
C SER A 10 11.22 -26.89 -36.27
N VAL A 11 9.88 -26.87 -36.27
CA VAL A 11 9.11 -25.78 -35.66
C VAL A 11 9.40 -25.82 -34.16
N SER A 12 10.33 -24.98 -33.73
CA SER A 12 10.60 -24.68 -32.33
C SER A 12 9.48 -23.77 -31.83
N GLY A 13 8.39 -24.39 -31.36
CA GLY A 13 7.35 -23.71 -30.59
C GLY A 13 7.90 -23.35 -29.21
N GLY A 14 8.64 -22.24 -29.15
CA GLY A 14 9.27 -21.72 -27.93
C GLY A 14 8.22 -21.33 -26.89
N LYS A 15 8.00 -22.24 -25.95
CA LYS A 15 7.13 -22.08 -24.79
C LYS A 15 7.82 -21.13 -23.78
N LYS A 16 7.56 -19.82 -23.86
CA LYS A 16 8.08 -18.84 -22.90
C LYS A 16 7.23 -18.85 -21.63
N SER A 17 7.85 -19.18 -20.52
CA SER A 17 7.30 -19.05 -19.17
C SER A 17 7.36 -17.59 -18.73
N ASP A 18 6.26 -17.05 -18.22
CA ASP A 18 6.30 -15.77 -17.48
C ASP A 18 6.78 -15.99 -16.04
N ASP A 19 7.21 -14.90 -15.40
CA ASP A 19 7.77 -14.81 -14.05
C ASP A 19 6.90 -15.43 -12.93
N LYS A 20 5.63 -15.72 -13.21
CA LYS A 20 4.69 -16.36 -12.29
C LYS A 20 4.57 -17.89 -12.45
N GLY A 21 5.47 -18.52 -13.20
CA GLY A 21 5.42 -19.97 -13.49
C GLY A 21 4.28 -20.37 -14.42
N ILE A 22 3.63 -19.39 -15.06
CA ILE A 22 2.53 -19.58 -16.00
C ILE A 22 3.12 -19.74 -17.39
N THR A 23 2.57 -20.70 -18.12
CA THR A 23 2.97 -20.93 -19.49
C THR A 23 1.96 -20.39 -20.48
N ILE A 24 2.37 -19.41 -21.27
CA ILE A 24 1.50 -18.76 -22.25
C ILE A 24 2.02 -19.05 -23.66
N PRO A 25 1.23 -19.72 -24.52
CA PRO A 25 1.58 -19.86 -25.92
C PRO A 25 1.66 -18.50 -26.61
N GLU A 26 2.65 -18.32 -27.48
CA GLU A 26 2.91 -17.04 -28.17
C GLU A 26 1.69 -16.53 -28.95
N GLU A 27 0.95 -17.43 -29.60
CA GLU A 27 -0.27 -17.08 -30.34
C GLU A 27 -1.37 -16.49 -29.44
N VAL A 28 -1.50 -17.00 -28.21
CA VAL A 28 -2.48 -16.51 -27.24
C VAL A 28 -2.02 -15.15 -26.69
N ARG A 29 -0.71 -15.01 -26.43
CA ARG A 29 -0.12 -13.74 -26.02
C ARG A 29 -0.37 -12.62 -27.04
N GLN A 30 -0.20 -12.91 -28.33
CA GLN A 30 -0.37 -11.92 -29.39
C GLN A 30 -1.84 -11.54 -29.62
N LYS A 31 -2.77 -12.50 -29.49
CA LYS A 31 -4.21 -12.25 -29.74
C LYS A 31 -4.95 -11.65 -28.55
N PHE A 32 -4.54 -11.99 -27.33
CA PHE A 32 -5.27 -11.66 -26.11
C PHE A 32 -4.40 -10.94 -25.09
N SER A 33 -3.42 -10.14 -25.55
CA SER A 33 -2.44 -9.47 -24.68
C SER A 33 -3.11 -8.65 -23.57
N ASP A 34 -4.19 -7.95 -23.90
CA ASP A 34 -4.94 -7.11 -22.96
C ASP A 34 -5.62 -7.94 -21.86
N VAL A 35 -6.26 -9.06 -22.21
CA VAL A 35 -6.91 -9.95 -21.26
C VAL A 35 -5.88 -10.70 -20.42
N ILE A 36 -4.74 -11.09 -21.01
CA ILE A 36 -3.64 -11.73 -20.27
C ILE A 36 -3.08 -10.79 -19.21
N ASP A 37 -2.87 -9.51 -19.53
CA ASP A 37 -2.40 -8.53 -18.55
C ASP A 37 -3.40 -8.39 -17.38
N LEU A 38 -4.70 -8.42 -17.66
CA LEU A 38 -5.75 -8.39 -16.64
C LEU A 38 -5.75 -9.67 -15.78
N ILE A 39 -5.59 -10.86 -16.37
CA ILE A 39 -5.53 -12.14 -15.66
C ILE A 39 -4.28 -12.21 -14.76
N LEU A 40 -3.13 -11.78 -15.28
CA LEU A 40 -1.87 -11.75 -14.53
C LEU A 40 -1.93 -10.71 -13.40
N GLY A 41 -2.66 -9.61 -13.59
CA GLY A 41 -2.87 -8.55 -12.61
C GLY A 41 -3.98 -8.82 -11.59
N SER A 42 -4.90 -9.76 -11.85
CA SER A 42 -6.00 -10.07 -10.93
C SER A 42 -5.47 -10.69 -9.64
N GLU A 43 -5.85 -10.11 -8.50
CA GLU A 43 -5.52 -10.63 -7.17
C GLU A 43 -6.45 -11.76 -6.74
N SER A 44 -7.64 -11.87 -7.33
CA SER A 44 -8.59 -12.95 -7.05
C SER A 44 -8.17 -14.30 -7.63
N MET A 45 -7.14 -14.37 -8.48
CA MET A 45 -6.72 -15.60 -9.16
C MET A 45 -5.38 -16.13 -8.67
N ASN A 46 -5.32 -17.43 -8.38
CA ASN A 46 -4.08 -18.16 -8.12
C ASN A 46 -3.38 -18.59 -9.44
N ALA A 47 -2.17 -19.16 -9.33
CA ALA A 47 -1.39 -19.54 -10.50
C ALA A 47 -2.07 -20.62 -11.38
N GLU A 48 -2.78 -21.56 -10.77
CA GLU A 48 -3.50 -22.63 -11.48
C GLU A 48 -4.70 -22.08 -12.25
N GLU A 49 -5.47 -21.19 -11.61
CA GLU A 49 -6.62 -20.52 -12.23
C GLU A 49 -6.18 -19.64 -13.39
N ARG A 50 -5.09 -18.87 -13.24
CA ARG A 50 -4.54 -18.08 -14.34
C ARG A 50 -4.14 -18.95 -15.52
N GLN A 51 -3.49 -20.10 -15.27
CA GLN A 51 -3.15 -21.06 -16.32
C GLN A 51 -4.41 -21.65 -16.99
N TYR A 52 -5.43 -21.98 -16.20
CA TYR A 52 -6.71 -22.48 -16.69
C TYR A 52 -7.37 -21.47 -17.64
N TRP A 53 -7.42 -20.20 -17.26
CA TRP A 53 -7.95 -19.14 -18.12
C TRP A 53 -7.15 -18.99 -19.41
N VAL A 54 -5.81 -18.96 -19.34
CA VAL A 54 -4.94 -18.90 -20.53
C VAL A 54 -5.21 -20.05 -21.49
N ASN A 55 -5.45 -21.26 -20.98
CA ASN A 55 -5.74 -22.44 -21.80
C ASN A 55 -7.13 -22.35 -22.48
N ILE A 56 -8.08 -21.62 -21.87
CA ILE A 56 -9.46 -21.52 -22.35
C ILE A 56 -9.70 -20.29 -23.24
N LEU A 57 -8.86 -19.24 -23.15
CA LEU A 57 -8.90 -18.06 -24.01
C LEU A 57 -9.14 -18.39 -25.51
N PRO A 58 -8.48 -19.40 -26.12
CA PRO A 58 -8.67 -19.72 -27.53
C PRO A 58 -10.02 -20.37 -27.87
N ILE A 59 -10.72 -20.91 -26.86
CA ILE A 59 -11.98 -21.66 -27.01
C ILE A 59 -13.19 -20.77 -26.72
N MET A 60 -13.00 -19.67 -26.00
CA MET A 60 -14.08 -18.74 -25.66
C MET A 60 -14.61 -17.99 -26.87
N THR A 61 -15.91 -17.69 -26.84
CA THR A 61 -16.52 -16.80 -27.82
C THR A 61 -16.12 -15.34 -27.53
N PRO A 62 -16.19 -14.44 -28.53
CA PRO A 62 -15.92 -13.02 -28.32
C PRO A 62 -16.77 -12.38 -27.21
N ASP A 63 -18.04 -12.80 -27.09
CA ASP A 63 -18.95 -12.29 -26.05
C ASP A 63 -18.52 -12.74 -24.64
N GLN A 64 -18.09 -13.99 -24.49
CA GLN A 64 -17.57 -14.51 -23.22
C GLN A 64 -16.26 -13.81 -22.84
N LEU A 65 -15.41 -13.54 -23.82
CA LEU A 65 -14.17 -12.79 -23.63
C LEU A 65 -14.47 -11.36 -23.14
N GLN A 66 -15.48 -10.71 -23.72
CA GLN A 66 -15.90 -9.37 -23.29
C GLN A 66 -16.45 -9.39 -21.86
N GLN A 67 -17.28 -10.38 -21.51
CA GLN A 67 -17.78 -10.53 -20.15
C GLN A 67 -16.65 -10.75 -19.14
N LEU A 68 -15.68 -11.61 -19.46
CA LEU A 68 -14.52 -11.83 -18.61
C LEU A 68 -13.72 -10.52 -18.42
N ARG A 69 -13.49 -9.79 -19.52
CA ARG A 69 -12.81 -8.50 -19.49
C ARG A 69 -13.54 -7.50 -18.60
N ASP A 70 -14.86 -7.41 -18.71
CA ASP A 70 -15.68 -6.48 -17.92
C ASP A 70 -15.64 -6.84 -16.42
N ILE A 71 -15.69 -8.13 -16.08
CA ILE A 71 -15.57 -8.61 -14.70
C ILE A 71 -14.20 -8.21 -14.13
N LEU A 72 -13.11 -8.51 -14.82
CA LEU A 72 -11.74 -8.19 -14.38
C LEU A 72 -11.52 -6.68 -14.26
N HIS A 73 -12.08 -5.89 -15.18
CA HIS A 73 -12.02 -4.43 -15.09
C HIS A 73 -12.78 -3.88 -13.88
N ASN A 74 -13.96 -4.43 -13.61
CA ASN A 74 -14.78 -4.01 -12.48
C ASN A 74 -14.11 -4.40 -11.15
N GLU A 75 -13.56 -5.61 -11.05
CA GLU A 75 -12.77 -6.07 -9.91
C GLU A 75 -11.63 -5.10 -9.62
N ARG A 76 -10.79 -4.79 -10.62
CA ARG A 76 -9.68 -3.85 -10.47
C ARG A 76 -10.15 -2.47 -10.01
N LYS A 77 -11.29 -1.99 -10.53
CA LYS A 77 -11.85 -0.69 -10.14
C LYS A 77 -12.36 -0.71 -8.69
N GLN A 78 -12.97 -1.81 -8.26
CA GLN A 78 -13.44 -1.98 -6.88
C GLN A 78 -12.26 -2.04 -5.90
N LEU A 79 -11.22 -2.82 -6.21
CA LEU A 79 -10.00 -2.87 -5.41
C LEU A 79 -9.35 -1.49 -5.30
N ALA A 80 -9.18 -0.77 -6.42
CA ALA A 80 -8.64 0.58 -6.40
C ALA A 80 -9.51 1.57 -5.59
N ALA A 81 -10.84 1.42 -5.62
CA ALA A 81 -11.74 2.23 -4.81
C ALA A 81 -11.62 1.93 -3.31
N ILE A 82 -11.44 0.65 -2.98
CA ILE A 82 -11.19 0.18 -1.62
C ILE A 82 -9.86 0.75 -1.10
N ASP A 83 -8.77 0.62 -1.86
CA ASP A 83 -7.47 1.17 -1.51
C ASP A 83 -7.51 2.69 -1.31
N ALA A 84 -8.17 3.41 -2.22
CA ALA A 84 -8.33 4.85 -2.11
C ALA A 84 -9.15 5.26 -0.87
N LYS A 85 -10.14 4.45 -0.47
CA LYS A 85 -10.92 4.69 0.74
C LYS A 85 -10.08 4.45 1.99
N TYR A 86 -9.39 3.32 2.07
CA TYR A 86 -8.58 2.98 3.24
C TYR A 86 -7.35 3.87 3.38
N SER A 87 -6.70 4.26 2.28
CA SER A 87 -5.59 5.25 2.33
C SER A 87 -6.06 6.56 2.96
N LYS A 88 -7.23 7.07 2.58
CA LYS A 88 -7.78 8.30 3.16
C LYS A 88 -8.14 8.15 4.63
N GLU A 89 -8.69 7.02 5.04
CA GLU A 89 -9.02 6.74 6.45
C GLU A 89 -7.75 6.66 7.30
N ILE A 90 -6.70 5.99 6.81
CA ILE A 90 -5.40 5.91 7.49
C ILE A 90 -4.77 7.29 7.62
N ASP A 91 -4.77 8.09 6.56
CA ASP A 91 -4.22 9.46 6.58
C ASP A 91 -4.98 10.35 7.57
N ALA A 92 -6.31 10.25 7.62
CA ALA A 92 -7.14 11.01 8.55
C ALA A 92 -6.85 10.64 10.00
N ILE A 93 -6.72 9.33 10.30
CA ILE A 93 -6.35 8.85 11.64
C ILE A 93 -4.95 9.34 12.00
N GLY A 94 -3.98 9.24 11.08
CA GLY A 94 -2.62 9.71 11.29
C GLY A 94 -2.57 11.21 11.64
N GLN A 95 -3.32 12.03 10.90
CA GLN A 95 -3.45 13.47 11.17
C GLN A 95 -4.11 13.75 12.53
N GLU A 96 -5.16 13.03 12.89
CA GLU A 96 -5.83 13.20 14.19
C GLU A 96 -4.89 12.85 15.36
N GLN A 97 -4.19 11.73 15.26
CA GLN A 97 -3.22 11.29 16.29
C GLN A 97 -2.07 12.30 16.43
N PHE A 98 -1.54 12.80 15.31
CA PHE A 98 -0.53 13.84 15.30
C PHE A 98 -1.01 15.13 15.98
N MET A 99 -2.22 15.60 15.63
CA MET A 99 -2.80 16.79 16.27
C MET A 99 -2.99 16.61 17.78
N LYS A 100 -3.45 15.44 18.23
CA LYS A 100 -3.57 15.12 19.67
C LYS A 100 -2.24 15.22 20.38
N GLN A 101 -1.18 14.62 19.81
CA GLN A 101 0.17 14.70 20.39
C GLN A 101 0.67 16.14 20.49
N VAL A 102 0.44 16.95 19.45
CA VAL A 102 0.83 18.37 19.45
C VAL A 102 0.07 19.16 20.51
N VAL A 103 -1.22 18.89 20.71
CA VAL A 103 -2.04 19.56 21.75
C VAL A 103 -1.57 19.17 23.14
N GLU A 104 -1.35 17.87 23.39
CA GLU A 104 -0.84 17.37 24.68
C GLU A 104 0.54 17.93 25.00
N GLU A 105 1.45 17.99 24.01
CA GLU A 105 2.77 18.57 24.21
C GLU A 105 2.71 20.08 24.55
N ARG A 106 1.86 20.84 23.85
CA ARG A 106 1.64 22.26 24.17
C ARG A 106 1.08 22.45 25.57
N ARG A 107 0.15 21.59 25.98
CA ARG A 107 -0.44 21.60 27.33
C ARG A 107 0.64 21.33 28.37
N ARG A 108 1.44 20.27 28.20
CA ARG A 108 2.55 19.95 29.10
C ARG A 108 3.54 21.12 29.23
N ARG A 109 3.95 21.72 28.10
CA ARG A 109 4.85 22.90 28.10
C ARG A 109 4.24 24.12 28.79
N ARG A 110 2.91 24.29 28.78
CA ARG A 110 2.23 25.36 29.52
C ARG A 110 2.24 25.05 31.02
N GLU A 111 1.89 23.83 31.41
CA GLU A 111 1.91 23.40 32.81
C GLU A 111 3.32 23.51 33.41
N GLU A 112 4.35 23.09 32.69
CA GLU A 112 5.76 23.24 33.10
C GLU A 112 6.16 24.71 33.33
N ARG A 113 5.69 25.64 32.48
CA ARG A 113 5.97 27.08 32.65
C ARG A 113 5.27 27.64 33.88
N VAL A 114 3.99 27.33 34.06
CA VAL A 114 3.22 27.77 35.24
C VAL A 114 3.83 27.23 36.53
N GLN A 115 4.27 25.97 36.54
CA GLN A 115 4.95 25.39 37.72
C GLN A 115 6.29 26.07 38.00
N LYS A 116 7.07 26.40 36.96
CA LYS A 116 8.32 27.16 37.12
C LYS A 116 8.08 28.58 37.63
N GLU A 117 7.06 29.26 37.10
CA GLU A 117 6.68 30.61 37.56
C GLU A 117 6.28 30.59 39.04
N LYS A 118 5.40 29.66 39.45
CA LYS A 118 5.03 29.49 40.87
C LYS A 118 6.22 29.14 41.76
N ALA A 119 7.11 28.26 41.28
CA ALA A 119 8.30 27.89 42.05
C ALA A 119 9.32 29.04 42.16
N MET A 120 9.38 29.95 41.18
CA MET A 120 10.17 31.18 41.28
C MET A 120 9.50 32.17 42.23
N GLU A 121 8.19 32.37 42.14
CA GLU A 121 7.41 33.26 43.01
C GLU A 121 7.60 32.88 44.49
N ILE A 122 7.47 31.60 44.84
CA ILE A 122 7.71 31.11 46.22
C ILE A 122 9.14 31.38 46.66
N LYS A 123 10.15 31.17 45.80
CA LYS A 123 11.56 31.44 46.13
C LYS A 123 11.85 32.92 46.33
N GLU A 124 11.22 33.78 45.53
CA GLU A 124 11.34 35.23 45.68
C GLU A 124 10.67 35.70 46.97
N GLU A 125 9.51 35.14 47.33
CA GLU A 125 8.81 35.40 48.60
C GLU A 125 9.65 34.96 49.81
N GLU A 126 10.15 33.72 49.83
CA GLU A 126 11.06 33.22 50.87
C GLU A 126 12.33 34.08 50.99
N GLY A 127 12.90 34.51 49.87
CA GLY A 127 14.08 35.37 49.85
C GLY A 127 13.80 36.78 50.39
N ALA A 128 12.63 37.33 50.10
CA ALA A 128 12.19 38.63 50.61
C ALA A 128 11.91 38.58 52.11
N GLU A 129 11.25 37.53 52.61
CA GLU A 129 11.02 37.30 54.03
C GLU A 129 12.35 37.18 54.79
N ALA A 130 13.29 36.38 54.29
CA ALA A 130 14.61 36.22 54.91
C ALA A 130 15.43 37.52 54.94
N LEU A 131 15.25 38.40 53.95
CA LEU A 131 15.90 39.72 53.94
C LEU A 131 15.25 40.65 54.99
N LEU A 132 13.93 40.60 55.12
CA LEU A 132 13.17 41.41 56.07
C LEU A 132 13.49 41.03 57.53
N GLU A 133 13.63 39.74 57.82
CA GLU A 133 14.05 39.23 59.13
C GLU A 133 15.43 39.80 59.55
N LYS A 134 16.41 39.77 58.64
CA LYS A 134 17.75 40.33 58.91
C LYS A 134 17.72 41.83 59.21
N ILE A 135 16.89 42.59 58.51
CA ILE A 135 16.75 44.05 58.74
C ILE A 135 16.11 44.32 60.11
N GLN A 136 15.18 43.47 60.56
CA GLN A 136 14.56 43.59 61.88
C GLN A 136 15.51 43.21 63.02
N GLU A 137 16.45 42.28 62.80
CA GLU A 137 17.46 41.91 63.80
C GLU A 137 18.59 42.96 63.96
N GLU A 138 18.87 43.76 62.93
CA GLU A 138 19.91 44.79 62.94
C GLU A 138 19.44 46.18 63.43
N ALA A 139 18.16 46.35 63.77
CA ALA A 139 17.53 47.60 64.23
C ALA A 139 17.20 47.59 65.73
#